data_AF-A0A5D3E6M3-F1
#
_entry.id   AF-A0A5D3E6M3-F1
#
_cell.length_a   1.000
_cell.length_b   1.000
_cell.length_c   1.000
_cell.angle_alpha   90.00
_cell.angle_beta   90.00
_cell.angle_gamma   90.00
#
_symmetry.space_group_name_H-M   'P 1'
#
loop_
_entity.id
_entity.type
_entity.pdbx_description
1 polymer ?
#
loop_
_entity_poly.entity_id
_entity_poly.type
_entity_poly.pdbx_seq_one_letter_code
_entity_poly.pdbx_strand_id
1 'polypeptide(L)'
;SFSRFVGLGLDDCAPDSTTVCRFRNILVEADLYDNVLQEINRQLELAGVLVKRGAIVDASITDSPRRPRGRKEYEVVEDRNEESGRDVAENAMVKEIVKPNVDGEARWV
;
A
#
# COMPACT_ATOMS: atom_id res chain seq x y z
N SER A 1 2.28 -23.88 -7.86
CA SER A 1 1.22 -23.05 -7.26
C SER A 1 1.69 -22.54 -5.92
N PHE A 2 1.12 -21.44 -5.43
CA PHE A 2 1.41 -20.91 -4.10
C PHE A 2 1.14 -21.95 -3.00
N SER A 3 0.03 -22.70 -3.09
CA SER A 3 -0.31 -23.76 -2.12
C SER A 3 0.78 -24.82 -1.97
N ARG A 4 1.37 -25.28 -3.09
CA ARG A 4 2.51 -26.24 -3.04
C ARG A 4 3.76 -25.62 -2.41
N PHE A 5 3.99 -24.32 -2.62
CA PHE A 5 5.14 -23.61 -2.04
C PHE A 5 5.01 -23.48 -0.51
N VAL A 6 3.81 -23.17 -0.02
CA VAL A 6 3.53 -23.09 1.43
C VAL A 6 3.18 -24.44 2.08
N GLY A 7 3.21 -25.53 1.31
CA GLY A 7 2.93 -26.88 1.81
C GLY A 7 1.46 -27.15 2.14
N LEU A 8 0.51 -26.33 1.66
CA LEU A 8 -0.92 -26.53 1.87
C LEU A 8 -1.48 -27.53 0.86
N GLY A 9 -2.15 -28.56 1.38
CA GLY A 9 -2.97 -29.51 0.63
C GLY A 9 -4.29 -28.91 0.13
N LEU A 10 -5.01 -29.66 -0.70
CA LEU A 10 -6.31 -29.21 -1.24
C LEU A 10 -7.42 -29.15 -0.18
N ASP A 11 -7.33 -30.03 0.83
CA ASP A 11 -8.31 -30.13 1.91
C ASP A 11 -7.92 -29.30 3.15
N ASP A 12 -6.76 -28.65 3.13
CA ASP A 12 -6.29 -27.83 4.25
C ASP A 12 -7.03 -26.49 4.31
N CYS A 13 -7.35 -26.05 5.53
CA CYS A 13 -7.91 -24.73 5.74
C CYS A 13 -6.89 -23.66 5.35
N ALA A 14 -7.20 -22.87 4.34
CA ALA A 14 -6.35 -21.76 3.94
C ALA A 14 -6.29 -20.71 5.07
N PRO A 15 -5.09 -20.16 5.36
CA PRO A 15 -4.97 -19.09 6.33
C PRO A 15 -5.78 -17.87 5.89
N ASP A 16 -6.52 -17.28 6.82
CA ASP A 16 -7.26 -16.05 6.58
C ASP A 16 -6.32 -14.83 6.43
N SER A 17 -6.88 -13.69 6.02
CA SER A 17 -6.15 -12.43 5.83
C SER A 17 -5.47 -11.89 7.09
N THR A 18 -5.84 -12.38 8.28
CA THR A 18 -5.30 -11.95 9.58
C THR A 18 -4.22 -12.87 10.12
N THR A 19 -3.98 -14.03 9.50
CA THR A 19 -3.04 -15.05 10.00
C THR A 19 -1.64 -14.48 10.23
N VAL A 20 -1.14 -13.68 9.28
CA VAL A 20 0.17 -13.01 9.39
C VAL A 20 0.19 -12.00 10.54
N CYS A 21 -0.90 -11.25 10.74
CA CYS A 21 -1.02 -10.29 11.85
C CYS A 21 -1.00 -10.99 13.20
N ARG A 22 -1.75 -12.10 13.34
CA ARG A 22 -1.77 -12.91 14.58
C ARG A 22 -0.39 -13.49 14.88
N PHE A 23 0.28 -14.05 13.88
CA PHE A 23 1.65 -14.55 14.01
C PHE A 23 2.63 -13.46 14.47
N ARG A 24 2.57 -12.27 13.85
CA ARG A 24 3.39 -11.12 14.26
C ARG A 24 3.14 -10.75 15.72
N ASN A 25 1.88 -10.66 16.13
CA ASN A 25 1.53 -10.27 17.50
C ASN A 25 2.09 -11.27 18.53
N ILE A 26 2.00 -12.58 18.24
CA ILE A 26 2.60 -13.63 19.09
C ILE A 26 4.12 -13.42 19.24
N LEU A 27 4.83 -13.09 18.15
CA LEU A 27 6.27 -12.84 18.21
C LEU A 27 6.64 -11.57 18.99
N VAL A 28 5.81 -10.54 18.91
CA VAL A 28 6.00 -9.29 19.67
C VAL A 28 5.75 -9.54 21.16
N GLU A 29 4.69 -10.26 21.52
CA GLU A 29 4.39 -10.63 22.91
C GLU A 29 5.49 -11.49 23.54
N ALA A 30 6.18 -12.29 22.72
CA ALA A 30 7.33 -13.10 23.14
C ALA A 30 8.68 -12.37 23.13
N ASP A 31 8.73 -11.09 22.74
CA ASP A 31 9.98 -10.32 22.55
C ASP A 31 10.98 -10.97 21.56
N LEU A 32 10.44 -11.70 20.56
CA LEU A 32 11.22 -12.43 19.56
C LEU A 32 11.19 -11.79 18.18
N TYR A 33 10.29 -10.83 17.96
CA TYR A 33 10.03 -10.25 16.64
C TYR A 33 11.31 -9.73 15.97
N ASP A 34 12.07 -8.88 16.68
CA ASP A 34 13.29 -8.28 16.13
C ASP A 34 14.38 -9.33 15.83
N ASN A 35 14.54 -10.32 16.72
CA ASN A 35 15.53 -11.38 16.54
C ASN A 35 15.22 -12.24 15.30
N VAL A 36 13.96 -12.62 15.12
CA VAL A 36 13.51 -13.38 13.96
C VAL A 36 13.67 -12.57 12.67
N LEU A 37 13.27 -11.30 12.70
CA LEU A 37 13.39 -10.41 11.54
C LEU A 37 14.86 -10.20 11.14
N GLN A 38 15.75 -10.01 12.12
CA GLN A 38 17.19 -9.89 11.87
C GLN A 38 17.77 -11.15 11.23
N GLU A 39 17.39 -12.33 11.70
CA GLU A 39 17.89 -13.59 11.14
C GLU A 39 17.40 -13.82 9.70
N ILE A 40 16.13 -13.51 9.43
CA ILE A 40 15.58 -13.55 8.07
C ILE A 40 16.38 -12.59 7.17
N ASN A 41 16.57 -11.34 7.61
CA ASN A 41 17.34 -10.36 6.85
C ASN A 41 18.76 -10.84 6.60
N ARG A 42 19.45 -11.41 7.61
CA ARG A 42 20.79 -11.97 7.45
C ARG A 42 20.86 -13.05 6.37
N GLN A 43 19.86 -13.94 6.29
CA GLN A 43 19.79 -14.97 5.26
C GLN A 43 19.53 -14.37 3.86
N LEU A 44 18.64 -13.37 3.77
CA LEU A 44 18.36 -12.66 2.52
C LEU A 44 19.58 -11.88 2.02
N GLU A 45 20.37 -11.31 2.93
CA GLU A 45 21.63 -10.66 2.59
C GLU A 45 22.65 -11.65 2.04
N LEU A 46 22.80 -12.82 2.68
CA LEU A 46 23.69 -13.86 2.20
C LEU A 46 23.30 -14.41 0.82
N ALA A 47 22.00 -14.49 0.55
CA ALA A 47 21.48 -14.88 -0.75
C ALA A 47 21.57 -13.76 -1.81
N GLY A 48 22.01 -12.54 -1.43
CA GLY A 48 22.12 -11.40 -2.34
C GLY A 48 20.78 -10.85 -2.83
N VAL A 49 19.68 -11.20 -2.17
CA VAL A 49 18.32 -10.77 -2.53
C VAL A 49 17.84 -9.56 -1.74
N LEU A 50 18.56 -9.17 -0.68
CA LEU A 50 18.26 -7.95 0.06
C LEU A 50 18.82 -6.72 -0.67
N VAL A 51 17.93 -5.82 -1.06
CA VAL A 51 18.27 -4.54 -1.68
C VAL A 51 18.82 -3.57 -0.60
N LYS A 52 20.15 -3.49 -0.46
CA LYS A 52 20.82 -2.65 0.55
C LYS A 52 20.98 -1.17 0.17
N ARG A 53 20.80 -0.84 -1.11
CA ARG A 53 20.90 0.52 -1.68
C ARG A 53 19.82 0.67 -2.74
N GLY A 54 19.41 1.91 -3.02
CA GLY A 54 18.33 2.19 -3.99
C GLY A 54 18.43 1.30 -5.23
N ALA A 55 17.43 0.44 -5.42
CA ALA A 55 17.31 -0.35 -6.64
C ALA A 55 16.66 0.53 -7.71
N ILE A 56 17.33 0.69 -8.84
CA ILE A 56 16.71 1.24 -10.03
C ILE A 56 15.90 0.10 -10.64
N VAL A 57 14.60 0.12 -10.39
CA VAL A 57 13.66 -0.83 -10.97
C VAL A 57 13.12 -0.21 -12.25
N ASP A 58 13.28 -0.91 -13.38
CA ASP A 58 12.66 -0.51 -14.64
C ASP A 58 11.14 -0.73 -14.53
N ALA A 59 10.41 0.35 -14.33
CA ALA A 59 8.95 0.32 -14.24
C ALA A 59 8.37 0.89 -15.54
N SER A 60 7.85 0.02 -16.40
CA SER A 60 7.08 0.46 -17.57
C SER A 60 5.64 0.79 -17.16
N ILE A 61 5.12 1.95 -17.56
CA ILE A 61 3.70 2.26 -17.43
C ILE A 61 2.93 1.40 -18.43
N THR A 62 2.11 0.47 -17.94
CA THR A 62 1.18 -0.31 -18.79
C THR A 62 -0.18 0.36 -18.76
N ASP A 63 -0.78 0.58 -19.94
CA ASP A 63 -2.13 1.11 -20.03
C ASP A 63 -3.13 0.12 -19.43
N SER A 64 -3.89 0.59 -18.42
CA SER A 64 -4.98 -0.20 -17.87
C SER A 64 -6.15 -0.26 -18.87
N PRO A 65 -6.74 -1.44 -19.12
CA PRO A 65 -7.93 -1.57 -19.96
C PRO A 65 -9.14 -0.83 -19.37
N ARG A 66 -9.10 -0.47 -18.07
CA ARG A 66 -10.14 0.27 -17.37
C ARG A 66 -9.73 1.73 -17.12
N ARG A 67 -9.12 2.39 -18.10
CA ARG A 67 -8.81 3.82 -17.99
C ARG A 67 -10.12 4.62 -17.97
N PRO A 68 -10.42 5.39 -16.90
CA PRO A 68 -11.62 6.21 -16.87
C PRO A 68 -11.58 7.23 -18.01
N ARG A 69 -12.65 7.27 -18.80
CA ARG A 69 -12.78 8.19 -19.95
C ARG A 69 -13.21 9.56 -19.42
N GLY A 70 -12.30 10.54 -19.45
CA GLY A 70 -12.65 11.93 -19.16
C GLY A 70 -11.47 12.78 -18.68
N ARG A 71 -11.62 14.11 -18.76
CA ARG A 71 -10.73 15.05 -18.08
C ARG A 71 -11.04 15.05 -16.58
N LYS A 72 -10.00 15.15 -15.75
CA LYS A 72 -10.13 15.39 -14.30
C LYS A 72 -10.65 16.81 -14.09
N GLU A 73 -11.69 16.95 -13.29
CA GLU A 73 -12.24 18.24 -12.89
C GLU A 73 -11.86 18.48 -11.43
N TYR A 74 -11.57 19.73 -11.10
CA TYR A 74 -11.10 20.11 -9.79
C TYR A 74 -11.99 21.21 -9.23
N GLU A 75 -12.34 21.09 -7.96
CA GLU A 75 -13.05 22.11 -7.21
C GLU A 75 -12.10 22.74 -6.20
N VAL A 76 -12.12 24.07 -6.12
CA VAL A 76 -11.41 24.80 -5.06
C VAL A 76 -12.27 24.72 -3.81
N VAL A 77 -11.73 24.11 -2.76
CA VAL A 77 -12.44 23.97 -1.48
C VAL A 77 -11.76 24.90 -0.47
N GLU A 78 -12.51 25.86 0.08
CA GLU A 78 -12.07 26.67 1.21
C GLU A 78 -12.31 25.89 2.50
N ASP A 79 -11.24 25.50 3.19
CA ASP A 79 -11.31 24.57 4.32
C ASP A 79 -11.74 25.23 5.66
N ARG A 80 -11.97 26.55 5.71
CA ARG A 80 -12.55 27.25 6.89
C ARG A 80 -12.78 28.74 6.65
N ASN A 81 -13.99 29.24 6.95
CA ASN A 81 -14.21 30.68 7.14
C ASN A 81 -13.94 31.04 8.61
N GLU A 82 -12.69 31.35 8.95
CA GLU A 82 -12.34 31.97 10.22
C GLU A 82 -12.32 33.50 10.03
N GLU A 83 -13.24 34.20 10.70
CA GLU A 83 -13.33 35.66 10.69
C GLU A 83 -12.13 36.27 11.43
N SER A 84 -11.03 36.53 10.72
CA SER A 84 -10.11 37.65 10.99
C SER A 84 -8.95 37.68 9.99
N GLY A 85 -8.74 38.85 9.36
CA GLY A 85 -7.43 39.28 8.89
C GLY A 85 -7.06 38.86 7.46
N ARG A 86 -6.75 39.86 6.63
CA ARG A 86 -6.26 39.77 5.26
C ARG A 86 -5.07 38.81 5.18
N ASP A 87 -5.21 37.72 4.41
CA ASP A 87 -4.21 37.04 3.55
C ASP A 87 -4.64 35.58 3.23
N VAL A 88 -5.90 35.36 2.81
CA VAL A 88 -6.49 34.00 2.64
C VAL A 88 -6.37 33.44 1.20
N ALA A 89 -5.58 34.05 0.32
CA ALA A 89 -5.51 33.61 -1.07
C ALA A 89 -4.49 32.48 -1.36
N GLU A 90 -3.55 32.18 -0.47
CA GLU A 90 -2.46 31.22 -0.76
C GLU A 90 -2.76 29.76 -0.41
N ASN A 91 -3.77 29.47 0.42
CA ASN A 91 -4.05 28.12 0.91
C ASN A 91 -5.35 27.50 0.34
N ALA A 92 -5.70 27.86 -0.89
CA ALA A 92 -6.81 27.22 -1.59
C ALA A 92 -6.43 25.77 -1.97
N MET A 93 -6.92 24.79 -1.21
CA MET A 93 -6.75 23.38 -1.54
C MET A 93 -7.65 23.00 -2.72
N VAL A 94 -7.05 22.38 -3.74
CA VAL A 94 -7.76 21.92 -4.93
C VAL A 94 -8.10 20.44 -4.76
N LYS A 95 -9.38 20.09 -4.70
CA LYS A 95 -9.86 18.71 -4.57
C LYS A 95 -10.33 18.18 -5.93
N GLU A 96 -9.86 16.99 -6.31
CA GLU A 96 -10.35 16.32 -7.52
C GLU A 96 -11.81 15.88 -7.34
N ILE A 97 -12.69 16.27 -8.26
CA ILE A 97 -14.09 15.83 -8.29
C ILE A 97 -14.11 14.40 -8.81
N VAL A 98 -14.44 13.45 -7.93
CA VAL A 98 -14.58 12.04 -8.30
C VAL A 98 -15.85 11.86 -9.11
N LYS A 99 -15.71 11.42 -10.37
CA LYS A 99 -16.86 11.16 -11.26
C LYS A 99 -17.60 9.91 -10.80
N PRO A 100 -18.95 9.91 -10.82
CA PRO A 100 -19.71 8.72 -10.49
C PRO A 100 -19.33 7.57 -11.44
N ASN A 101 -19.10 6.38 -10.90
CA ASN A 101 -18.60 5.17 -11.57
C ASN A 101 -17.10 5.15 -11.93
N VAL A 102 -16.29 6.05 -11.37
CA VAL A 102 -14.82 5.96 -11.41
C VAL A 102 -14.30 5.52 -10.05
N ASP A 103 -13.60 4.38 -9.99
CA ASP A 103 -12.89 3.97 -8.79
C ASP A 103 -11.67 4.88 -8.59
N GLY A 104 -11.80 5.86 -7.68
CA GLY A 104 -10.73 6.79 -7.34
C GLY A 104 -9.66 6.19 -6.43
N GLU A 105 -9.91 5.02 -5.85
CA GLU A 105 -9.03 4.39 -4.86
C GLU A 105 -8.09 3.35 -5.47
N ALA A 106 -8.27 3.04 -6.78
CA ALA A 106 -7.49 2.08 -7.53
C ALA A 106 -7.33 0.74 -6.78
N ARG A 107 -8.44 0.24 -6.20
CA ARG A 107 -8.40 -1.01 -5.45
C ARG A 107 -8.19 -2.16 -6.42
N TRP A 108 -7.21 -3.01 -6.13
CA TRP A 108 -7.00 -4.25 -6.87
C TRP A 108 -8.16 -5.21 -6.55
N VAL A 109 -8.92 -5.61 -7.56
CA VAL A 109 -9.93 -6.69 -7.49
C VAL A 109 -9.37 -7.91 -8.21
#